data_AF-B4QLR4-F1
#
_entry.id   AF-B4QLR4-F1
#
_cell.length_a   1.000
_cell.length_b   1.000
_cell.length_c   1.000
_cell.angle_alpha   90.00
_cell.angle_beta   90.00
_cell.angle_gamma   90.00
#
_symmetry.space_group_name_H-M   'P 1'
#
loop_
_entity.id
_entity.type
_entity.pdbx_description
1 polymer ?
#
loop_
_entity_poly.entity_id
_entity_poly.type
_entity_poly.pdbx_seq_one_letter_code
_entity_poly.pdbx_strand_id
1 'polypeptide(L)'
;MDTLPLNLGMIAAYYYINYTTIELFSLSLNSKNKTEYEDVVVRHHEEQVLRTLSQRLPNKLTGPNETAPKFNDPHIKTNLLLQAHLSRLQLGPELQGDTEQILSKAIRLIQACVDVLSSNGWLSPAVAAMELAQMVTQAMWSKDSYLKQLPHFSPEIVKRCTEKKIETVFDIMELEDEDRTRLLQLSDLQMADVARFCNRYPNIELNYEVVDKDRINSGSTVNVVVQLEREDEVTGPVIAPFFPQKREEGWWVVIGDPKTNSLLSIKRLTLQQKAKVKLDFVAPSPGKHDYTLYYMSDSYLGCDQEYKFSIEVGDFQSESESESD
;
A
#
# COMPACT_ATOMS: atom_id res chain seq x y z
N MET A 1 10.99 -12.61 -37.04
CA MET A 1 9.74 -11.99 -36.57
C MET A 1 10.15 -11.23 -35.32
N ASP A 2 10.25 -9.91 -35.42
CA ASP A 2 10.80 -9.09 -34.34
C ASP A 2 9.70 -8.88 -33.29
N THR A 3 9.99 -9.21 -32.04
CA THR A 3 9.08 -9.06 -30.91
C THR A 3 9.60 -7.98 -29.97
N LEU A 4 8.70 -7.12 -29.47
CA LEU A 4 9.00 -6.09 -28.48
C LEU A 4 8.18 -6.34 -27.22
N PRO A 5 8.75 -6.14 -26.01
CA PRO A 5 8.01 -6.33 -24.78
C PRO A 5 6.96 -5.23 -24.60
N LEU A 6 5.75 -5.63 -24.22
CA LEU A 6 4.68 -4.71 -23.80
C LEU A 6 4.69 -4.51 -22.28
N ASN A 7 4.01 -3.46 -21.81
CA ASN A 7 3.98 -3.09 -20.39
C ASN A 7 3.62 -4.26 -19.44
N LEU A 8 2.54 -4.99 -19.73
CA LEU A 8 2.13 -6.15 -18.93
C LEU A 8 3.21 -7.25 -18.89
N GLY A 9 3.92 -7.47 -20.00
CA GLY A 9 5.03 -8.42 -20.06
C GLY A 9 6.24 -7.96 -19.26
N MET A 10 6.53 -6.66 -19.24
CA MET A 10 7.59 -6.08 -18.41
C MET A 10 7.27 -6.22 -16.91
N ILE A 11 6.02 -5.96 -16.50
CA ILE A 11 5.55 -6.14 -15.11
C ILE A 11 5.68 -7.62 -14.69
N ALA A 12 5.20 -8.54 -15.53
CA ALA A 12 5.28 -9.98 -15.26
C ALA A 12 6.74 -10.44 -15.05
N ALA A 13 7.65 -10.02 -15.93
CA ALA A 13 9.06 -10.34 -15.85
C ALA A 13 9.74 -9.72 -14.61
N TYR A 14 9.44 -8.46 -14.29
CA TYR A 14 10.04 -7.74 -13.17
C TYR A 14 9.71 -8.38 -11.81
N TYR A 15 8.45 -8.75 -11.58
CA TYR A 15 8.02 -9.35 -10.31
C TYR A 15 8.12 -10.88 -10.27
N TYR A 16 8.57 -11.51 -11.37
CA TYR A 16 8.61 -12.96 -11.52
C TYR A 16 7.23 -13.60 -11.28
N ILE A 17 6.23 -13.06 -11.98
CA ILE A 17 4.82 -13.48 -11.92
C ILE A 17 4.43 -14.11 -13.25
N ASN A 18 3.63 -15.17 -13.20
CA ASN A 18 3.09 -15.81 -14.39
C ASN A 18 2.26 -14.80 -15.21
N TYR A 19 2.51 -14.71 -16.52
CA TYR A 19 1.82 -13.75 -17.39
C TYR A 19 0.29 -13.87 -17.35
N THR A 20 -0.24 -15.08 -17.13
CA THR A 20 -1.68 -15.33 -16.97
C THR A 20 -2.27 -14.61 -15.76
N THR A 21 -1.50 -14.45 -14.67
CA THR A 21 -1.92 -13.70 -13.49
C THR A 21 -1.96 -12.19 -13.77
N ILE A 22 -0.99 -11.66 -14.52
CA ILE A 22 -1.00 -10.24 -14.92
C ILE A 22 -2.11 -9.96 -15.94
N GLU A 23 -2.35 -10.89 -16.87
CA GLU A 23 -3.49 -10.83 -17.79
C GLU A 23 -4.81 -10.81 -17.02
N LEU A 24 -4.95 -11.64 -15.97
CA LEU A 24 -6.10 -11.59 -15.07
C LEU A 24 -6.22 -10.22 -14.38
N PHE A 25 -5.14 -9.66 -13.84
CA PHE A 25 -5.18 -8.31 -13.24
C PHE A 25 -5.68 -7.25 -14.22
N SER A 26 -5.34 -7.37 -15.51
CA SER A 26 -5.76 -6.43 -16.55
C SER A 26 -7.19 -6.65 -17.06
N LEU A 27 -7.61 -7.91 -17.27
CA LEU A 27 -8.93 -8.25 -17.85
C LEU A 27 -10.04 -8.28 -16.80
N SER A 28 -9.68 -8.64 -15.58
CA SER A 28 -10.59 -9.23 -14.63
C SER A 28 -10.14 -8.97 -13.19
N LEU A 29 -10.74 -7.94 -12.60
CA LEU A 29 -11.30 -8.13 -11.25
C LEU A 29 -12.41 -9.22 -11.24
N ASN A 30 -12.85 -9.73 -12.41
CA ASN A 30 -13.82 -10.83 -12.55
C ASN A 30 -13.34 -11.96 -13.48
N SER A 31 -12.66 -12.97 -12.90
CA SER A 31 -12.53 -14.39 -13.33
C SER A 31 -12.09 -14.68 -14.80
N LYS A 32 -10.99 -15.38 -15.08
CA LYS A 32 -10.64 -16.77 -14.71
C LYS A 32 -9.14 -17.02 -14.93
N ASN A 33 -8.59 -17.93 -14.13
CA ASN A 33 -7.22 -18.52 -14.12
C ASN A 33 -6.23 -17.75 -13.22
N LYS A 34 -5.86 -18.36 -12.08
CA LYS A 34 -5.19 -17.72 -10.93
C LYS A 34 -3.98 -18.56 -10.53
N THR A 35 -2.86 -18.43 -11.21
CA THR A 35 -1.79 -19.44 -11.14
C THR A 35 -0.90 -19.39 -9.90
N GLU A 36 -0.73 -18.22 -9.27
CA GLU A 36 0.31 -18.04 -8.22
C GLU A 36 0.04 -18.78 -6.89
N TYR A 37 -1.24 -19.11 -6.65
CA TYR A 37 -1.70 -19.84 -5.46
C TYR A 37 -2.40 -21.16 -5.79
N GLU A 38 -2.28 -21.66 -7.02
CA GLU A 38 -2.79 -23.00 -7.38
C GLU A 38 -2.08 -24.12 -6.61
N ASP A 39 -0.82 -23.91 -6.22
CA ASP A 39 -0.02 -24.85 -5.44
C ASP A 39 -0.48 -24.99 -3.96
N VAL A 40 -1.41 -24.14 -3.50
CA VAL A 40 -1.93 -24.21 -2.13
C VAL A 40 -2.81 -25.45 -2.00
N VAL A 41 -2.28 -26.48 -1.35
CA VAL A 41 -2.95 -27.77 -1.18
C VAL A 41 -4.21 -27.60 -0.35
N VAL A 42 -5.36 -28.07 -0.85
CA VAL A 42 -6.59 -28.20 -0.05
C VAL A 42 -6.70 -29.63 0.45
N ARG A 43 -6.53 -29.84 1.76
CA ARG A 43 -6.52 -31.18 2.37
C ARG A 43 -7.96 -31.68 2.59
N HIS A 44 -8.18 -32.99 2.52
CA HIS A 44 -9.53 -33.60 2.56
C HIS A 44 -10.38 -33.23 3.79
N HIS A 45 -9.77 -32.89 4.92
CA HIS A 45 -10.48 -32.61 6.18
C HIS A 45 -10.56 -31.10 6.50
N GLU A 46 -10.11 -30.25 5.58
CA GLU A 46 -10.11 -28.79 5.79
C GLU A 46 -11.43 -28.12 5.41
N GLU A 47 -12.28 -28.77 4.61
CA GLU A 47 -13.49 -28.12 4.06
C GLU A 47 -14.38 -27.54 5.18
N GLN A 48 -14.64 -28.35 6.22
CA GLN A 48 -15.46 -27.92 7.35
C GLN A 48 -14.77 -26.82 8.16
N VAL A 49 -13.45 -26.90 8.33
CA VAL A 49 -12.67 -25.88 9.05
C VAL A 49 -12.71 -24.54 8.31
N LEU A 50 -12.52 -24.55 6.99
CA LEU A 50 -12.59 -23.37 6.13
C LEU A 50 -14.00 -22.78 6.10
N ARG A 51 -15.03 -23.63 6.12
CA ARG A 51 -16.43 -23.20 6.24
C ARG A 51 -16.69 -22.47 7.55
N THR A 52 -16.28 -23.04 8.69
CA THR A 52 -16.39 -22.38 10.00
C THR A 52 -15.58 -21.09 10.07
N LEU A 53 -14.38 -21.07 9.49
CA LEU A 53 -13.54 -19.88 9.41
C LEU A 53 -14.26 -18.75 8.64
N SER A 54 -14.85 -19.05 7.48
CA SER A 54 -15.58 -18.07 6.65
C SER A 54 -16.72 -17.36 7.38
N GLN A 55 -17.35 -18.02 8.36
CA GLN A 55 -18.43 -17.44 9.14
C GLN A 55 -17.93 -16.33 10.08
N ARG A 56 -16.70 -16.45 10.57
CA ARG A 56 -16.05 -15.50 11.49
C ARG A 56 -15.38 -14.32 10.77
N LEU A 57 -15.11 -14.45 9.48
CA LEU A 57 -14.36 -13.45 8.71
C LEU A 57 -15.24 -12.28 8.23
N PRO A 58 -14.66 -11.07 8.08
CA PRO A 58 -15.41 -9.87 7.70
C PRO A 58 -16.03 -9.93 6.31
N ASN A 59 -15.28 -10.41 5.30
CA ASN A 59 -15.74 -10.38 3.91
C ASN A 59 -16.26 -11.76 3.51
N LYS A 60 -17.58 -11.84 3.27
CA LYS A 60 -18.22 -13.07 2.80
C LYS A 60 -17.81 -13.37 1.36
N LEU A 61 -17.50 -14.63 1.11
CA LEU A 61 -17.04 -15.08 -0.20
C LEU A 61 -18.22 -15.53 -1.05
N THR A 62 -18.19 -15.11 -2.31
CA THR A 62 -19.00 -15.66 -3.39
C THR A 62 -18.10 -16.43 -4.34
N GLY A 63 -18.59 -17.55 -4.84
CA GLY A 63 -17.98 -18.29 -5.94
C GLY A 63 -18.15 -17.53 -7.26
N PRO A 64 -17.53 -18.03 -8.35
CA PRO A 64 -17.71 -17.46 -9.68
C PRO A 64 -19.19 -17.35 -10.05
N ASN A 65 -19.60 -16.23 -10.67
CA ASN A 65 -20.98 -15.92 -11.04
C ASN A 65 -21.95 -15.92 -9.84
N GLU A 66 -21.52 -15.38 -8.70
CA GLU A 66 -22.34 -15.25 -7.47
C GLU A 66 -22.84 -16.59 -6.90
N THR A 67 -22.15 -17.68 -7.22
CA THR A 67 -22.48 -19.01 -6.70
C THR A 67 -21.95 -19.21 -5.28
N ALA A 68 -22.35 -20.30 -4.61
CA ALA A 68 -21.81 -20.63 -3.29
C ALA A 68 -20.29 -20.89 -3.36
N PRO A 69 -19.49 -20.42 -2.37
CA PRO A 69 -18.06 -20.63 -2.37
C PRO A 69 -17.73 -22.12 -2.26
N LYS A 70 -16.80 -22.57 -3.11
CA LYS A 70 -16.31 -23.95 -3.11
C LYS A 70 -15.09 -24.03 -2.19
N PHE A 71 -15.26 -24.62 -1.02
CA PHE A 71 -14.19 -24.72 -0.01
C PHE A 71 -13.08 -25.73 -0.37
N ASN A 72 -13.21 -26.44 -1.49
CA ASN A 72 -12.15 -27.23 -2.11
C ASN A 72 -11.32 -26.45 -3.15
N ASP A 73 -11.60 -25.17 -3.35
CA ASP A 73 -10.86 -24.27 -4.26
C ASP A 73 -9.65 -23.62 -3.53
N PRO A 74 -8.41 -23.80 -4.03
CA PRO A 74 -7.21 -23.15 -3.47
C PRO A 74 -7.32 -21.63 -3.33
N HIS A 75 -8.04 -20.94 -4.22
CA HIS A 75 -8.21 -19.49 -4.17
C HIS A 75 -9.17 -19.05 -3.07
N ILE A 76 -10.22 -19.85 -2.82
CA ILE A 76 -11.12 -19.63 -1.69
C ILE A 76 -10.35 -19.83 -0.40
N LYS A 77 -9.57 -20.92 -0.28
CA LYS A 77 -8.68 -21.15 0.86
C LYS A 77 -7.73 -19.98 1.07
N THR A 78 -7.02 -19.56 0.02
CA THR A 78 -6.07 -18.44 0.07
C THR A 78 -6.71 -17.15 0.55
N ASN A 79 -7.90 -16.80 0.02
CA ASN A 79 -8.63 -15.61 0.44
C ASN A 79 -9.01 -15.68 1.94
N LEU A 80 -9.54 -16.81 2.40
CA LEU A 80 -9.87 -17.01 3.82
C LEU A 80 -8.63 -16.88 4.72
N LEU A 81 -7.50 -17.45 4.31
CA LEU A 81 -6.24 -17.37 5.08
C LEU A 81 -5.68 -15.94 5.12
N LEU A 82 -5.73 -15.20 4.01
CA LEU A 82 -5.36 -13.78 4.00
C LEU A 82 -6.27 -12.95 4.93
N GLN A 83 -7.59 -13.16 4.87
CA GLN A 83 -8.50 -12.46 5.79
C GLN A 83 -8.27 -12.85 7.26
N ALA A 84 -7.94 -14.11 7.52
CA ALA A 84 -7.61 -14.59 8.87
C ALA A 84 -6.33 -13.93 9.39
N HIS A 85 -5.31 -13.80 8.54
CA HIS A 85 -4.08 -13.07 8.82
C HIS A 85 -4.35 -11.59 9.15
N LEU A 86 -5.09 -10.88 8.32
CA LEU A 86 -5.47 -9.47 8.58
C LEU A 86 -6.29 -9.32 9.88
N SER A 87 -7.01 -10.37 10.27
CA SER A 87 -7.78 -10.42 11.50
C SER A 87 -6.98 -10.95 12.71
N ARG A 88 -5.71 -11.31 12.53
CA ARG A 88 -4.83 -11.97 13.53
C ARG A 88 -5.46 -13.18 14.21
N LEU A 89 -6.26 -13.95 13.46
CA LEU A 89 -6.87 -15.18 13.98
C LEU A 89 -5.79 -16.26 14.13
N GLN A 90 -5.76 -16.89 15.30
CA GLN A 90 -4.90 -18.05 15.53
C GLN A 90 -5.45 -19.25 14.75
N LEU A 91 -4.63 -19.83 13.89
CA LEU A 91 -4.94 -21.00 13.07
C LEU A 91 -4.16 -22.21 13.56
N GLY A 92 -4.62 -23.41 13.19
CA GLY A 92 -3.84 -24.63 13.43
C GLY A 92 -2.52 -24.62 12.65
N PRO A 93 -1.49 -25.38 13.09
CA PRO A 93 -0.14 -25.33 12.50
C PRO A 93 -0.09 -25.54 10.98
N GLU A 94 -0.94 -26.41 10.43
CA GLU A 94 -0.99 -26.67 8.99
C GLU A 94 -1.47 -25.45 8.18
N LEU A 95 -2.59 -24.84 8.61
CA LEU A 95 -3.13 -23.64 7.97
C LEU A 95 -2.24 -22.41 8.18
N GLN A 96 -1.53 -22.35 9.31
CA GLN A 96 -0.52 -21.32 9.56
C GLN A 96 0.66 -21.47 8.58
N GLY A 97 1.17 -22.69 8.37
CA GLY A 97 2.21 -22.95 7.38
C GLY A 97 1.78 -22.58 5.96
N ASP A 98 0.53 -22.88 5.59
CA ASP A 98 -0.03 -22.45 4.30
C ASP A 98 -0.14 -20.92 4.22
N THR A 99 -0.51 -20.25 5.33
CA THR A 99 -0.60 -18.78 5.40
C THR A 99 0.78 -18.13 5.17
N GLU A 100 1.85 -18.66 5.78
CA GLU A 100 3.21 -18.17 5.57
C GLU A 100 3.66 -18.32 4.10
N GLN A 101 3.33 -19.46 3.47
CA GLN A 101 3.60 -19.66 2.03
C GLN A 101 2.84 -18.63 1.17
N ILE A 102 1.59 -18.33 1.51
CA ILE A 102 0.80 -17.31 0.81
C ILE A 102 1.44 -15.93 0.97
N LEU A 103 1.76 -15.54 2.21
CA LEU A 103 2.36 -14.23 2.53
C LEU A 103 3.71 -14.03 1.82
N SER A 104 4.50 -15.10 1.63
CA SER A 104 5.77 -15.06 0.92
C SER A 104 5.66 -14.57 -0.55
N LYS A 105 4.48 -14.73 -1.17
CA LYS A 105 4.19 -14.29 -2.54
C LYS A 105 3.28 -13.05 -2.60
N ALA A 106 2.60 -12.70 -1.50
CA ALA A 106 1.56 -11.68 -1.49
C ALA A 106 2.07 -10.28 -1.89
N ILE A 107 3.20 -9.86 -1.32
CA ILE A 107 3.71 -8.50 -1.53
C ILE A 107 4.06 -8.23 -3.00
N ARG A 108 4.75 -9.14 -3.68
CA ARG A 108 5.07 -8.97 -5.11
C ARG A 108 3.82 -8.91 -5.99
N LEU A 109 2.78 -9.67 -5.63
CA LEU A 109 1.51 -9.66 -6.35
C LEU A 109 0.76 -8.35 -6.16
N ILE A 110 0.77 -7.81 -4.93
CA ILE A 110 0.17 -6.52 -4.62
C ILE A 110 0.92 -5.39 -5.36
N GLN A 111 2.25 -5.42 -5.38
CA GLN A 111 3.06 -4.45 -6.12
C GLN A 111 2.83 -4.51 -7.63
N ALA A 112 2.72 -5.71 -8.20
CA ALA A 112 2.34 -5.86 -9.61
C ALA A 112 0.91 -5.36 -9.89
N CYS A 113 -0.01 -5.54 -8.94
CA CYS A 113 -1.36 -4.98 -9.04
C CYS A 113 -1.31 -3.44 -9.06
N VAL A 114 -0.51 -2.81 -8.18
CA VAL A 114 -0.28 -1.35 -8.19
C VAL A 114 0.21 -0.89 -9.57
N ASP A 115 1.22 -1.56 -10.13
CA ASP A 115 1.80 -1.16 -11.42
C ASP A 115 0.82 -1.34 -12.60
N VAL A 116 -0.04 -2.37 -12.57
CA VAL A 116 -1.11 -2.54 -13.56
C VAL A 116 -2.18 -1.45 -13.42
N LEU A 117 -2.61 -1.15 -12.20
CA LEU A 117 -3.64 -0.13 -11.93
C LEU A 117 -3.14 1.28 -12.27
N SER A 118 -1.88 1.59 -11.95
CA SER A 118 -1.27 2.87 -12.28
C SER A 118 -1.04 3.04 -13.78
N SER A 119 -0.69 1.96 -14.49
CA SER A 119 -0.56 1.97 -15.95
C SER A 119 -1.90 2.21 -16.67
N ASN A 120 -3.01 1.83 -16.04
CA ASN A 120 -4.37 2.13 -16.52
C ASN A 120 -4.88 3.51 -16.05
N GLY A 121 -4.09 4.26 -15.27
CA GLY A 121 -4.44 5.58 -14.77
C GLY A 121 -5.53 5.59 -13.69
N TRP A 122 -5.74 4.49 -12.96
CA TRP A 122 -6.80 4.41 -11.93
C TRP A 122 -6.25 4.74 -10.54
N LEU A 123 -6.64 5.89 -9.98
CA LEU A 123 -6.10 6.38 -8.71
C LEU A 123 -6.57 5.56 -7.50
N SER A 124 -7.87 5.53 -7.24
CA SER A 124 -8.43 4.93 -6.01
C SER A 124 -8.07 3.45 -5.85
N PRO A 125 -8.16 2.60 -6.91
CA PRO A 125 -7.72 1.22 -6.80
C PRO A 125 -6.22 1.08 -6.54
N ALA A 126 -5.38 1.94 -7.15
CA ALA A 126 -3.94 1.88 -6.95
C ALA A 126 -3.57 2.25 -5.51
N VAL A 127 -4.15 3.32 -4.96
CA VAL A 127 -3.98 3.71 -3.55
C VAL A 127 -4.46 2.60 -2.61
N ALA A 128 -5.63 2.01 -2.87
CA ALA A 128 -6.14 0.89 -2.08
C ALA A 128 -5.23 -0.36 -2.15
N ALA A 129 -4.56 -0.60 -3.29
CA ALA A 129 -3.57 -1.68 -3.41
C ALA A 129 -2.30 -1.37 -2.62
N MET A 130 -1.87 -0.11 -2.53
CA MET A 130 -0.75 0.31 -1.65
C MET A 130 -1.10 0.09 -0.18
N GLU A 131 -2.30 0.52 0.26
CA GLU A 131 -2.81 0.27 1.61
C GLU A 131 -2.89 -1.25 1.90
N LEU A 132 -3.30 -2.07 0.93
CA LEU A 132 -3.33 -3.52 1.09
C LEU A 132 -1.93 -4.10 1.37
N ALA A 133 -0.86 -3.52 0.79
CA ALA A 133 0.51 -3.94 1.09
C ALA A 133 0.86 -3.68 2.56
N GLN A 134 0.46 -2.51 3.09
CA GLN A 134 0.65 -2.15 4.50
C GLN A 134 -0.17 -3.09 5.42
N MET A 135 -1.44 -3.30 5.10
CA MET A 135 -2.36 -4.19 5.82
C MET A 135 -1.81 -5.62 5.93
N VAL A 136 -1.31 -6.17 4.83
CA VAL A 136 -0.72 -7.52 4.78
C VAL A 136 0.58 -7.57 5.59
N THR A 137 1.39 -6.52 5.54
CA THR A 137 2.65 -6.45 6.30
C THR A 137 2.41 -6.40 7.80
N GLN A 138 1.47 -5.57 8.25
CA GLN A 138 1.19 -5.35 9.68
C GLN A 138 0.10 -6.26 10.25
N ALA A 139 -0.46 -7.14 9.43
CA ALA A 139 -1.55 -8.06 9.79
C ALA A 139 -2.73 -7.33 10.44
N MET A 140 -3.28 -6.35 9.73
CA MET A 140 -4.42 -5.55 10.22
C MET A 140 -5.31 -5.05 9.08
N TRP A 141 -6.55 -4.72 9.40
CA TRP A 141 -7.47 -4.08 8.45
C TRP A 141 -7.26 -2.57 8.40
N SER A 142 -7.61 -1.94 7.27
CA SER A 142 -7.55 -0.47 7.10
C SER A 142 -8.36 0.31 8.14
N LYS A 143 -9.44 -0.28 8.66
CA LYS A 143 -10.31 0.30 9.71
C LYS A 143 -9.82 0.04 11.14
N ASP A 144 -8.79 -0.76 11.33
CA ASP A 144 -8.23 -1.01 12.66
C ASP A 144 -7.43 0.22 13.13
N SER A 145 -7.28 0.40 14.45
CA SER A 145 -6.41 1.43 15.00
C SER A 145 -4.95 1.22 14.57
N TYR A 146 -4.27 2.28 14.14
CA TYR A 146 -2.84 2.25 13.79
C TYR A 146 -1.95 1.78 14.95
N LEU A 147 -2.41 1.95 16.19
CA LEU A 147 -1.72 1.46 17.40
C LEU A 147 -1.62 -0.07 17.46
N LYS A 148 -2.45 -0.80 16.70
CA LYS A 148 -2.39 -2.26 16.62
C LYS A 148 -1.06 -2.77 16.03
N GLN A 149 -0.30 -1.91 15.36
CA GLN A 149 1.05 -2.24 14.86
C GLN A 149 2.07 -2.40 15.98
N LEU A 150 1.88 -1.70 17.10
CA LEU A 150 2.82 -1.71 18.21
C LEU A 150 2.86 -3.09 18.90
N PRO A 151 4.04 -3.57 19.31
CA PRO A 151 4.16 -4.84 20.02
C PRO A 151 3.45 -4.75 21.37
N HIS A 152 2.87 -5.88 21.81
CA HIS A 152 2.14 -6.00 23.09
C HIS A 152 0.86 -5.17 23.21
N PHE A 153 0.40 -4.48 22.16
CA PHE A 153 -0.86 -3.74 22.19
C PHE A 153 -2.08 -4.67 22.08
N SER A 154 -2.74 -4.89 23.21
CA SER A 154 -4.02 -5.59 23.28
C SER A 154 -5.20 -4.67 22.94
N PRO A 155 -6.39 -5.22 22.61
CA PRO A 155 -7.59 -4.41 22.40
C PRO A 155 -7.93 -3.50 23.59
N GLU A 156 -7.62 -3.91 24.82
CA GLU A 156 -7.82 -3.11 26.02
C GLU A 156 -6.88 -1.90 26.07
N ILE A 157 -5.60 -2.07 25.70
CA ILE A 157 -4.63 -0.95 25.62
C ILE A 157 -5.07 0.04 24.55
N VAL A 158 -5.43 -0.45 23.36
CA VAL A 158 -5.93 0.41 22.26
C VAL A 158 -7.15 1.20 22.72
N LYS A 159 -8.12 0.56 23.39
CA LYS A 159 -9.30 1.23 23.93
C LYS A 159 -8.94 2.37 24.90
N ARG A 160 -8.01 2.14 25.83
CA ARG A 160 -7.54 3.18 26.77
C ARG A 160 -6.86 4.34 26.05
N CYS A 161 -6.10 4.07 25.00
CA CYS A 161 -5.46 5.11 24.19
C CYS A 161 -6.53 5.95 23.47
N THR A 162 -7.50 5.30 22.82
CA THR A 162 -8.60 5.99 22.14
C THR A 162 -9.45 6.85 23.09
N GLU A 163 -9.72 6.37 24.32
CA GLU A 163 -10.42 7.17 25.34
C GLU A 163 -9.67 8.45 25.74
N LYS A 164 -8.35 8.47 25.57
CA LYS A 164 -7.48 9.64 25.76
C LYS A 164 -7.17 10.41 24.48
N LYS A 165 -7.82 10.07 23.35
CA LYS A 165 -7.58 10.67 22.02
C LYS A 165 -6.16 10.45 21.48
N ILE A 166 -5.58 9.31 21.81
CA ILE A 166 -4.32 8.83 21.25
C ILE A 166 -4.69 7.79 20.21
N GLU A 167 -4.48 8.13 18.93
CA GLU A 167 -4.96 7.37 17.78
C GLU A 167 -3.81 6.91 16.87
N THR A 168 -2.68 7.62 16.87
CA THR A 168 -1.52 7.37 15.99
C THR A 168 -0.26 6.95 16.76
N VAL A 169 0.71 6.38 16.04
CA VAL A 169 2.03 6.06 16.62
C VAL A 169 2.78 7.33 17.03
N PHE A 170 2.60 8.43 16.29
CA PHE A 170 3.18 9.74 16.64
C PHE A 170 2.65 10.24 17.98
N ASP A 171 1.34 10.10 18.25
CA ASP A 171 0.75 10.48 19.54
C ASP A 171 1.40 9.74 20.71
N ILE A 172 1.77 8.45 20.53
CA ILE A 172 2.48 7.65 21.54
C ILE A 172 3.92 8.15 21.75
N MET A 173 4.57 8.63 20.69
CA MET A 173 5.92 9.17 20.73
C MET A 173 5.99 10.53 21.43
N GLU A 174 4.92 11.32 21.36
CA GLU A 174 4.81 12.64 21.99
C GLU A 174 4.46 12.58 23.49
N LEU A 175 4.02 11.43 24.01
CA LEU A 175 3.71 11.28 25.42
C LEU A 175 4.96 11.37 26.29
N GLU A 176 4.84 12.08 27.41
CA GLU A 176 5.83 12.03 28.48
C GLU A 176 5.94 10.60 29.06
N ASP A 177 7.14 10.23 29.52
CA ASP A 177 7.46 8.88 29.99
C ASP A 177 6.53 8.38 31.10
N GLU A 178 6.18 9.25 32.05
CA GLU A 178 5.27 8.92 33.14
C GLU A 178 3.85 8.63 32.64
N ASP A 179 3.36 9.44 31.70
CA ASP A 179 2.02 9.28 31.11
C ASP A 179 1.93 8.03 30.24
N ARG A 180 2.96 7.79 29.43
CA ARG A 180 3.10 6.60 28.60
C ARG A 180 3.11 5.33 29.45
N THR A 181 3.91 5.30 30.51
CA THR A 181 3.98 4.14 31.43
C THR A 181 2.65 3.87 32.12
N ARG A 182 2.01 4.93 32.65
CA ARG A 182 0.69 4.82 33.30
C ARG A 182 -0.41 4.35 32.35
N LEU A 183 -0.37 4.78 31.09
CA LEU A 183 -1.37 4.46 30.08
C LEU A 183 -1.22 3.02 29.56
N LEU A 184 0.00 2.63 29.19
CA LEU A 184 0.27 1.36 28.55
C LEU A 184 0.28 0.21 29.56
N GLN A 185 0.75 0.43 30.80
CA GLN A 185 0.83 -0.57 31.86
C GLN A 185 1.59 -1.84 31.43
N LEU A 186 2.61 -1.66 30.61
CA LEU A 186 3.49 -2.71 30.13
C LEU A 186 4.72 -2.84 31.05
N SER A 187 5.35 -4.02 31.07
CA SER A 187 6.64 -4.21 31.73
C SER A 187 7.76 -3.47 31.01
N ASP A 188 8.89 -3.23 31.69
CA ASP A 188 10.05 -2.54 31.12
C ASP A 188 10.57 -3.20 29.83
N LEU A 189 10.56 -4.54 29.77
CA LEU A 189 10.95 -5.29 28.57
C LEU A 189 9.99 -5.04 27.39
N GLN A 190 8.69 -5.03 27.67
CA GLN A 190 7.67 -4.75 26.65
C GLN A 190 7.71 -3.28 26.21
N MET A 191 7.98 -2.36 27.14
CA MET A 191 8.16 -0.95 26.82
C MET A 191 9.39 -0.72 25.94
N ALA A 192 10.47 -1.48 26.17
CA ALA A 192 11.65 -1.44 25.29
C ALA A 192 11.33 -1.93 23.87
N ASP A 193 10.50 -2.96 23.71
CA ASP A 193 10.02 -3.40 22.40
C ASP A 193 9.17 -2.32 21.70
N VAL A 194 8.30 -1.64 22.44
CA VAL A 194 7.48 -0.52 21.95
C VAL A 194 8.37 0.64 21.51
N ALA A 195 9.34 1.04 22.34
CA ALA A 195 10.29 2.09 22.01
C ALA A 195 11.12 1.75 20.76
N ARG A 196 11.53 0.48 20.61
CA ARG A 196 12.22 0.00 19.42
C ARG A 196 11.36 0.11 18.17
N PHE A 197 10.06 -0.17 18.27
CA PHE A 197 9.11 0.02 17.17
C PHE A 197 8.99 1.51 16.83
N CYS A 198 8.74 2.37 17.81
CA CYS A 198 8.63 3.82 17.61
C CYS A 198 9.87 4.41 16.93
N ASN A 199 11.08 4.04 17.37
CA ASN A 199 12.33 4.51 16.78
C ASN A 199 12.57 3.99 15.34
N ARG A 200 11.84 2.96 14.91
CA ARG A 200 11.90 2.41 13.55
C ARG A 200 10.71 2.86 12.69
N TYR A 201 9.69 3.44 13.31
CA TYR A 201 8.50 3.89 12.61
C TYR A 201 8.85 5.13 11.78
N PRO A 202 8.43 5.22 10.50
CA PRO A 202 8.96 6.26 9.63
C PRO A 202 8.49 7.67 10.00
N ASN A 203 9.42 8.55 10.37
CA ASN A 203 9.22 9.99 10.41
C ASN A 203 9.98 10.65 9.25
N ILE A 204 9.24 11.08 8.22
CA ILE A 204 9.79 11.57 6.95
C ILE A 204 9.15 12.91 6.62
N GLU A 205 9.97 13.94 6.49
CA GLU A 205 9.56 15.24 5.99
C GLU A 205 9.50 15.19 4.45
N LEU A 206 8.39 15.66 3.89
CA LEU A 206 8.18 15.81 2.45
C LEU A 206 8.08 17.29 2.09
N ASN A 207 8.96 17.71 1.18
CA ASN A 207 8.92 19.01 0.53
C ASN A 207 8.72 18.83 -0.97
N TYR A 208 7.89 19.65 -1.62
CA TYR A 208 7.69 19.56 -3.07
C TYR A 208 7.63 20.93 -3.74
N GLU A 209 8.00 20.95 -5.02
CA GLU A 209 7.99 22.14 -5.87
C GLU A 209 7.46 21.78 -7.27
N VAL A 210 6.55 22.59 -7.80
CA VAL A 210 6.16 22.54 -9.22
C VAL A 210 7.11 23.45 -9.99
N VAL A 211 7.94 22.86 -10.84
CA VAL A 211 8.93 23.60 -11.63
C VAL A 211 8.23 24.48 -12.66
N ASP A 212 8.67 25.73 -12.78
CA ASP A 212 8.13 26.71 -13.73
C ASP A 212 6.60 26.88 -13.63
N LYS A 213 6.06 26.88 -12.39
CA LYS A 213 4.62 26.92 -12.10
C LYS A 213 3.83 28.01 -12.86
N ASP A 214 4.46 29.16 -13.12
CA ASP A 214 3.84 30.30 -13.80
C ASP A 214 3.90 30.21 -15.34
N ARG A 215 4.55 29.18 -15.90
CA ARG A 215 4.79 29.00 -17.34
C ARG A 215 4.38 27.61 -17.81
N ILE A 216 3.20 27.15 -17.39
CA ILE A 216 2.64 25.86 -17.82
C ILE A 216 1.63 26.11 -18.93
N ASN A 217 1.87 25.52 -20.10
CA ASN A 217 0.96 25.59 -21.24
C ASN A 217 0.26 24.25 -21.47
N SER A 218 -0.94 24.27 -22.03
CA SER A 218 -1.67 23.04 -22.41
C SER A 218 -0.79 22.11 -23.27
N GLY A 219 -0.74 20.83 -22.93
CA GLY A 219 0.07 19.82 -23.62
C GLY A 219 1.57 19.81 -23.26
N SER A 220 2.07 20.78 -22.48
CA SER A 220 3.45 20.78 -21.99
C SER A 220 3.66 19.78 -20.84
N THR A 221 4.91 19.42 -20.57
CA THR A 221 5.25 18.55 -19.43
C THR A 221 5.32 19.37 -18.14
N VAL A 222 4.46 19.05 -17.18
CA VAL A 222 4.54 19.56 -15.81
C VAL A 222 5.53 18.72 -15.03
N ASN A 223 6.47 19.36 -14.34
CA ASN A 223 7.48 18.67 -13.55
C ASN A 223 7.30 19.01 -12.07
N VAL A 224 7.14 17.98 -11.24
CA VAL A 224 7.02 18.11 -9.78
C VAL A 224 8.23 17.45 -9.13
N VAL A 225 9.01 18.22 -8.39
CA VAL A 225 10.19 17.75 -7.68
C VAL A 225 9.82 17.55 -6.22
N VAL A 226 10.03 16.34 -5.72
CA VAL A 226 9.77 15.94 -4.33
C VAL A 226 11.11 15.65 -3.66
N GLN A 227 11.30 16.23 -2.47
CA GLN A 227 12.44 16.05 -1.60
C GLN A 227 11.95 15.38 -0.32
N LEU A 228 12.61 14.29 0.05
CA LEU A 228 12.27 13.48 1.21
C LEU A 228 13.48 13.45 2.13
N GLU A 229 13.24 13.72 3.41
CA GLU A 229 14.26 13.69 4.46
C GLU A 229 13.71 12.93 5.66
N ARG A 230 14.37 11.84 6.04
CA ARG A 230 14.09 11.13 7.27
C ARG A 230 14.66 11.92 8.43
N GLU A 231 13.85 12.17 9.46
CA GLU A 231 14.31 12.84 10.68
C GLU A 231 15.10 11.88 11.60
N ASP A 232 14.74 10.60 11.60
CA ASP A 232 15.40 9.57 12.42
C ASP A 232 16.75 9.12 11.85
N GLU A 233 17.71 8.81 12.72
CA GLU A 233 19.02 8.24 12.34
C GLU A 233 18.99 6.69 12.25
N VAL A 234 17.97 6.03 12.80
CA VAL A 234 17.93 4.57 12.96
C VAL A 234 17.22 3.88 11.78
N THR A 235 17.99 3.51 10.76
CA THR A 235 17.50 2.67 9.65
C THR A 235 17.63 1.18 9.96
N GLY A 236 16.82 0.38 9.27
CA GLY A 236 16.91 -1.08 9.27
C GLY A 236 15.59 -1.71 8.80
N PRO A 237 15.47 -3.04 8.85
CA PRO A 237 14.30 -3.72 8.31
C PRO A 237 13.03 -3.32 9.05
N VAL A 238 11.91 -3.41 8.34
CA VAL A 238 10.55 -3.19 8.84
C VAL A 238 10.29 -4.12 10.03
N ILE A 239 9.73 -3.57 11.11
CA ILE A 239 9.27 -4.36 12.25
C ILE A 239 7.83 -4.78 11.96
N ALA A 240 7.69 -6.04 11.52
CA ALA A 240 6.41 -6.66 11.20
C ALA A 240 6.39 -8.10 11.77
N PRO A 241 6.13 -8.27 13.08
CA PRO A 241 6.30 -9.57 13.75
C PRO A 241 5.37 -10.68 13.26
N PHE A 242 4.28 -10.31 12.58
CA PHE A 242 3.32 -11.25 12.00
C PHE A 242 3.62 -11.60 10.54
N PHE A 243 4.65 -11.00 9.93
CA PHE A 243 5.04 -11.26 8.55
C PHE A 243 6.27 -12.20 8.52
N PRO A 244 6.27 -13.27 7.70
CA PRO A 244 7.30 -14.32 7.80
C PRO A 244 8.68 -13.90 7.29
N GLN A 245 8.76 -12.89 6.42
CA GLN A 245 10.02 -12.46 5.80
C GLN A 245 10.48 -11.11 6.34
N LYS A 246 11.79 -10.90 6.41
CA LYS A 246 12.34 -9.56 6.61
C LYS A 246 12.09 -8.72 5.37
N ARG A 247 11.69 -7.46 5.57
CA ARG A 247 11.41 -6.51 4.50
C ARG A 247 12.15 -5.20 4.75
N GLU A 248 12.51 -4.54 3.66
CA GLU A 248 12.93 -3.15 3.66
C GLU A 248 11.73 -2.26 3.32
N GLU A 249 11.77 -1.01 3.77
CA GLU A 249 10.73 -0.02 3.50
C GLU A 249 10.69 0.34 2.01
N GLY A 250 9.53 0.16 1.38
CA GLY A 250 9.22 0.67 0.07
C GLY A 250 8.23 1.83 0.14
N TRP A 251 8.39 2.78 -0.77
CA TRP A 251 7.55 3.97 -0.85
C TRP A 251 7.07 4.21 -2.27
N TRP A 252 5.85 4.73 -2.40
CA TRP A 252 5.33 5.30 -3.63
C TRP A 252 5.12 6.80 -3.48
N VAL A 253 5.55 7.57 -4.47
CA VAL A 253 5.18 8.96 -4.67
C VAL A 253 4.21 8.98 -5.85
N VAL A 254 3.01 9.50 -5.67
CA VAL A 254 1.93 9.47 -6.68
C VAL A 254 1.37 10.86 -6.86
N ILE A 255 1.11 11.27 -8.10
CA ILE A 255 0.32 12.46 -8.42
C ILE A 255 -0.99 11.97 -9.04
N GLY A 256 -2.10 12.43 -8.50
CA GLY A 256 -3.43 12.10 -9.02
C GLY A 256 -4.39 13.26 -8.96
N ASP A 257 -5.46 13.15 -9.75
CA ASP A 257 -6.65 13.97 -9.66
C ASP A 257 -7.77 13.17 -8.96
N PRO A 258 -8.10 13.49 -7.70
CA PRO A 258 -9.16 12.81 -6.97
C PRO A 258 -10.55 13.04 -7.57
N LYS A 259 -10.79 14.15 -8.27
CA LYS A 259 -12.11 14.48 -8.83
C LYS A 259 -12.45 13.56 -10.00
N THR A 260 -11.46 13.24 -10.83
CA THR A 260 -11.61 12.35 -12.00
C THR A 260 -11.18 10.92 -11.72
N ASN A 261 -10.68 10.63 -10.51
CA ASN A 261 -10.10 9.34 -10.13
C ASN A 261 -8.93 8.91 -11.05
N SER A 262 -8.17 9.90 -11.52
CA SER A 262 -7.09 9.70 -12.50
C SER A 262 -5.73 9.72 -11.82
N LEU A 263 -4.92 8.68 -12.06
CA LEU A 263 -3.52 8.64 -11.66
C LEU A 263 -2.66 9.20 -12.80
N LEU A 264 -1.91 10.26 -12.52
CA LEU A 264 -1.15 11.02 -13.51
C LEU A 264 0.32 10.63 -13.57
N SER A 265 0.93 10.38 -12.42
CA SER A 265 2.34 10.02 -12.32
C SER A 265 2.59 9.19 -11.07
N ILE A 266 3.51 8.24 -11.14
CA ILE A 266 3.90 7.40 -10.01
C ILE A 266 5.39 7.09 -10.08
N LYS A 267 6.06 7.11 -8.93
CA LYS A 267 7.42 6.59 -8.76
C LYS A 267 7.53 5.78 -7.49
N ARG A 268 8.25 4.66 -7.58
CA ARG A 268 8.60 3.83 -6.45
C ARG A 268 10.05 4.08 -6.04
N LEU A 269 10.31 4.10 -4.74
CA LEU A 269 11.65 4.28 -4.20
C LEU A 269 11.83 3.53 -2.87
N THR A 270 13.09 3.41 -2.46
CA THR A 270 13.48 3.10 -1.09
C THR A 270 14.14 4.35 -0.50
N LEU A 271 13.92 4.61 0.79
CA LEU A 271 14.46 5.79 1.46
C LEU A 271 15.31 5.36 2.66
N GLN A 272 16.61 5.65 2.58
CA GLN A 272 17.51 5.54 3.72
C GLN A 272 17.44 6.83 4.55
N GLN A 273 18.19 7.88 4.16
CA GLN A 273 18.13 9.18 4.84
C GLN A 273 17.44 10.26 4.00
N LYS A 274 17.89 10.49 2.76
CA LYS A 274 17.37 11.54 1.87
C LYS A 274 17.14 11.00 0.48
N ALA A 275 16.13 11.51 -0.21
CA ALA A 275 15.90 11.24 -1.62
C ALA A 275 15.33 12.46 -2.33
N LYS A 276 15.66 12.61 -3.61
CA LYS A 276 15.05 13.59 -4.51
C LYS A 276 14.44 12.84 -5.68
N VAL A 277 13.13 12.99 -5.84
CA VAL A 277 12.34 12.30 -6.86
C VAL A 277 11.66 13.33 -7.75
N LYS A 278 11.79 13.16 -9.06
CA LYS A 278 11.11 14.01 -10.03
C LYS A 278 9.95 13.23 -10.66
N LEU A 279 8.73 13.73 -10.56
CA LEU A 279 7.56 13.20 -11.25
C LEU A 279 7.16 14.17 -12.36
N ASP A 280 6.57 13.63 -13.41
CA ASP A 280 6.11 14.40 -14.55
C ASP A 280 4.79 13.85 -15.11
N PHE A 281 4.00 14.74 -15.68
CA PHE A 281 2.74 14.45 -16.38
C PHE A 281 2.45 15.54 -17.42
N VAL A 282 1.49 15.28 -18.31
CA VAL A 282 1.11 16.23 -19.36
C VAL A 282 0.05 17.20 -18.85
N ALA A 283 0.26 18.50 -19.06
CA ALA A 283 -0.68 19.54 -18.68
C ALA A 283 -2.02 19.39 -19.46
N PRO A 284 -3.16 19.46 -18.78
CA PRO A 284 -4.49 19.36 -19.40
C PRO A 284 -4.84 20.64 -20.19
N SER A 285 -6.12 20.79 -20.56
CA SER A 285 -6.64 22.00 -21.18
C SER A 285 -6.42 23.25 -20.29
N PRO A 286 -6.42 24.45 -20.87
CA PRO A 286 -6.25 25.70 -20.13
C PRO A 286 -7.21 25.87 -18.96
N GLY A 287 -6.74 26.55 -17.91
CA GLY A 287 -7.48 26.85 -16.68
C GLY A 287 -6.80 26.31 -15.42
N LYS A 288 -7.50 26.46 -14.29
CA LYS A 288 -7.05 26.01 -12.98
C LYS A 288 -7.35 24.54 -12.75
N HIS A 289 -6.32 23.77 -12.39
CA HIS A 289 -6.43 22.34 -12.05
C HIS A 289 -5.89 22.07 -10.66
N ASP A 290 -6.62 21.25 -9.90
CA ASP A 290 -6.24 20.83 -8.55
C ASP A 290 -5.83 19.36 -8.55
N TYR A 291 -4.69 19.06 -7.96
CA TYR A 291 -4.12 17.72 -7.85
C TYR A 291 -3.76 17.40 -6.42
N THR A 292 -3.50 16.12 -6.16
CA THR A 292 -2.99 15.65 -4.87
C THR A 292 -1.72 14.83 -5.10
N LEU A 293 -0.69 15.18 -4.34
CA LEU A 293 0.53 14.42 -4.20
C LEU A 293 0.36 13.46 -3.00
N TYR A 294 0.51 12.17 -3.25
CA TYR A 294 0.46 11.12 -2.23
C TYR A 294 1.86 10.57 -2.00
N TYR A 295 2.20 10.35 -0.74
CA TYR A 295 3.38 9.61 -0.32
C TYR A 295 2.93 8.42 0.52
N MET A 296 3.07 7.21 -0.04
CA MET A 296 2.45 5.99 0.49
C MET A 296 3.52 4.96 0.86
N SER A 297 3.42 4.38 2.06
CA SER A 297 4.26 3.25 2.46
C SER A 297 3.75 1.93 1.87
N ASP A 298 4.62 0.94 1.74
CA ASP A 298 4.24 -0.45 1.45
C ASP A 298 4.25 -1.36 2.69
N SER A 299 4.50 -0.79 3.86
CA SER A 299 4.89 -1.54 5.06
C SER A 299 4.27 -1.07 6.37
N TYR A 300 4.05 0.24 6.57
CA TYR A 300 3.46 0.79 7.79
C TYR A 300 2.18 1.56 7.48
N LEU A 301 1.19 1.50 8.38
CA LEU A 301 -0.05 2.25 8.27
C LEU A 301 0.03 3.52 9.13
N GLY A 302 -0.53 4.63 8.65
CA GLY A 302 -0.58 5.89 9.40
C GLY A 302 0.67 6.77 9.26
N CYS A 303 1.50 6.50 8.23
CA CYS A 303 2.61 7.36 7.81
C CYS A 303 2.44 7.89 6.38
N ASP A 304 1.27 7.63 5.77
CA ASP A 304 0.91 8.14 4.46
C ASP A 304 0.62 9.64 4.52
N GLN A 305 1.04 10.39 3.51
CA GLN A 305 0.91 11.84 3.47
C GLN A 305 0.24 12.29 2.18
N GLU A 306 -0.62 13.30 2.28
CA GLU A 306 -1.35 13.87 1.14
C GLU A 306 -1.17 15.40 1.10
N TYR A 307 -0.73 15.92 -0.05
CA TYR A 307 -0.55 17.34 -0.28
C TYR A 307 -1.34 17.81 -1.49
N LYS A 308 -2.32 18.67 -1.26
CA LYS A 308 -3.10 19.30 -2.34
C LYS A 308 -2.30 20.45 -2.95
N PHE A 309 -2.26 20.51 -4.27
CA PHE A 309 -1.65 21.61 -4.99
C PHE A 309 -2.48 21.95 -6.22
N SER A 310 -2.36 23.20 -6.68
CA SER A 310 -3.02 23.66 -7.91
C SER A 310 -1.99 24.19 -8.89
N ILE A 311 -2.26 23.99 -10.18
CA ILE A 311 -1.55 24.62 -11.28
C ILE A 311 -2.52 25.47 -12.09
N GLU A 312 -2.01 26.53 -12.71
CA GLU A 312 -2.72 27.32 -13.70
C GLU A 312 -2.13 26.99 -15.07
N VAL A 313 -2.96 26.55 -16.01
CA VAL A 313 -2.52 26.16 -17.34
C VAL A 313 -2.94 27.24 -18.33
N GLY A 314 -1.96 27.83 -19.01
CA GLY A 314 -2.17 28.80 -20.09
C GLY A 314 -2.53 28.15 -21.42
N ASP A 315 -3.06 28.97 -22.33
CA ASP A 315 -3.25 28.58 -23.72
C ASP A 315 -1.91 28.21 -24.38
N PHE A 316 -1.96 27.26 -25.30
CA PHE A 316 -0.82 26.96 -26.16
C PHE A 316 -0.57 28.18 -27.05
N GLN A 317 0.41 29.03 -26.71
CA GLN A 317 0.92 30.00 -27.66
C GLN A 317 1.68 29.22 -28.73
N SER A 318 1.03 28.99 -29.89
CA SER A 318 1.79 28.79 -31.10
C SER A 318 2.69 30.00 -31.24
N GLU A 319 4.01 29.81 -31.32
CA GLU A 319 4.91 30.84 -31.81
C GLU A 319 4.44 31.21 -33.23
N SER A 320 3.47 32.12 -33.34
CA SER A 320 3.34 32.95 -34.52
C SER A 320 4.55 33.87 -34.44
N GLU A 321 5.60 33.49 -35.15
CA GLU A 321 6.63 34.41 -35.62
C GLU A 321 5.90 35.63 -36.17
N SER A 322 5.80 36.65 -35.33
CA SER A 322 5.55 38.01 -35.78
C SER A 322 6.91 38.53 -36.24
N GLU A 323 7.37 38.03 -37.39
CA GLU A 323 8.27 38.80 -38.23
C GLU A 323 7.51 40.09 -38.59
N SER A 324 7.71 41.09 -37.75
CA SER A 324 7.24 42.45 -37.96
C SER A 324 8.43 43.22 -38.53
N ASP A 325 8.25 43.62 -39.79
CA ASP A 325 8.96 44.62 -40.60
C ASP A 325 10.34 44.30 -41.19
#